data_AF-A0A356E9H9-F1
#
_entry.id   AF-A0A356E9H9-F1
#
_cell.length_a   1.000
_cell.length_b   1.000
_cell.length_c   1.000
_cell.angle_alpha   90.00
_cell.angle_beta   90.00
_cell.angle_gamma   90.00
#
_symmetry.space_group_name_H-M   'P 1'
#
loop_
_entity.id
_entity.type
_entity.pdbx_description
1 polymer ?
#
loop_
_entity_poly.entity_id
_entity_poly.type
_entity_poly.pdbx_seq_one_letter_code
_entity_poly.pdbx_strand_id
1 'polypeptide(L)'
;QALQNIGVQIVGYKPLACAQEEPLHSTAAFQQGSDYDSEDNPDVLTLLNSTNEKVSYQEINSYTFNHTMPMLSAEGNRVDIAKINRDLTHLASHYQTVLVEGSFGWL
;
A
#
# COMPACT_ATOMS: atom_id res chain seq x y z
N GLN A 1 -13.79 9.13 -3.83
CA GLN A 1 -15.25 9.25 -4.10
C GLN A 1 -15.65 10.60 -4.72
N ALA A 2 -15.41 11.76 -4.09
CA ALA A 2 -15.86 13.06 -4.64
C ALA A 2 -15.39 13.35 -6.09
N LEU A 3 -14.12 13.09 -6.40
CA LEU A 3 -13.58 13.23 -7.76
C LEU A 3 -14.22 12.26 -8.77
N GLN A 4 -14.51 11.03 -8.34
CA GLN A 4 -15.16 10.02 -9.19
C GLN A 4 -16.61 10.42 -9.53
N ASN A 5 -17.30 11.10 -8.59
CA ASN A 5 -18.67 11.59 -8.82
C ASN A 5 -18.75 12.68 -9.90
N ILE A 6 -17.64 13.33 -10.22
CA ILE A 6 -17.53 14.30 -11.33
C ILE A 6 -16.83 13.68 -12.55
N GLY A 7 -16.67 12.35 -12.59
CA GLY A 7 -16.13 11.61 -13.73
C GLY A 7 -14.59 11.55 -13.80
N VAL A 8 -13.88 11.93 -12.73
CA VAL A 8 -12.40 11.82 -12.70
C VAL A 8 -12.00 10.39 -12.36
N GLN A 9 -11.11 9.81 -13.18
CA GLN A 9 -10.49 8.51 -12.91
C GLN A 9 -9.42 8.68 -11.85
N ILE A 10 -9.69 8.14 -10.65
CA ILE A 10 -8.78 8.25 -9.51
C ILE A 10 -8.66 6.93 -8.77
N VAL A 11 -7.43 6.58 -8.45
CA VAL A 11 -7.08 5.45 -7.58
C VAL A 11 -6.34 5.93 -6.35
N GLY A 12 -6.50 5.20 -5.25
CA GLY A 12 -5.64 5.35 -4.07
C GLY A 12 -4.34 4.58 -4.26
N TYR A 13 -3.26 5.04 -3.64
CA TYR A 13 -1.99 4.34 -3.59
C TYR A 13 -1.40 4.47 -2.18
N LYS A 14 -1.13 3.33 -1.54
CA LYS A 14 -0.45 3.19 -0.25
C LYS A 14 0.92 2.59 -0.51
N PRO A 15 2.00 3.37 -0.62
CA PRO A 15 3.32 2.83 -0.95
C PRO A 15 3.80 1.79 0.08
N LEU A 16 3.55 2.06 1.36
CA LEU A 16 4.01 1.28 2.49
C LEU A 16 2.86 1.05 3.45
N ALA A 17 2.34 -0.17 3.50
CA ALA A 17 1.29 -0.59 4.41
C ALA A 17 1.92 -1.22 5.65
N CYS A 18 1.86 -0.54 6.79
CA CYS A 18 2.36 -1.05 8.06
C CYS A 18 1.20 -1.56 8.92
N ALA A 19 1.47 -2.47 9.85
CA ALA A 19 0.47 -2.88 10.82
C ALA A 19 0.06 -1.71 11.72
N GLN A 20 -1.19 -1.72 12.19
CA GLN A 20 -1.68 -0.74 13.17
C GLN A 20 -1.26 -1.08 14.60
N GLU A 21 -1.06 -2.37 14.88
CA GLU A 21 -0.60 -2.88 16.18
C GLU A 21 0.53 -3.88 15.98
N GLU A 22 1.47 -3.94 16.93
CA GLU A 22 2.52 -4.95 16.93
C GLU A 22 1.91 -6.33 17.22
N PRO A 23 2.26 -7.38 16.44
CA PRO A 23 1.75 -8.71 16.72
C PRO A 23 2.25 -9.20 18.09
N LEU A 24 1.33 -9.57 18.98
CA LEU A 24 1.65 -10.08 20.32
C LEU A 24 2.52 -11.36 20.31
N HIS A 25 2.49 -12.09 19.18
CA HIS A 25 3.26 -13.31 18.95
C HIS A 25 3.70 -13.39 17.47
N SER A 26 4.66 -12.57 17.04
CA SER A 26 5.22 -12.72 15.69
C SER A 26 6.25 -13.88 15.66
N THR A 27 5.77 -15.11 15.45
CA THR A 27 6.59 -16.20 14.87
C THR A 27 6.41 -16.29 13.36
N ALA A 28 5.76 -15.32 12.73
CA ALA A 28 5.62 -15.23 11.29
C ALA A 28 7.02 -15.01 10.70
N ALA A 29 7.70 -16.12 10.41
CA ALA A 29 8.93 -16.10 9.64
C ALA A 29 8.60 -15.40 8.32
N PHE A 30 9.25 -14.27 8.09
CA PHE A 30 9.33 -13.60 6.81
C PHE A 30 9.33 -14.64 5.68
N GLN A 31 8.32 -14.59 4.81
CA GLN A 31 8.34 -15.38 3.59
C GLN A 31 9.37 -14.74 2.66
N GLN A 32 10.58 -15.31 2.63
CA GLN A 32 11.63 -14.86 1.73
C GLN A 32 11.10 -14.79 0.29
N GLY A 33 11.09 -13.57 -0.27
CA GLY A 33 10.74 -13.32 -1.67
C GLY A 33 9.40 -12.64 -1.92
N SER A 34 8.61 -12.32 -0.89
CA SER A 34 7.40 -11.50 -1.03
C SER A 34 7.61 -10.05 -0.57
N ASP A 35 7.06 -9.09 -1.31
CA ASP A 35 6.93 -7.69 -0.89
C ASP A 35 5.72 -7.47 0.03
N TYR A 36 4.86 -8.48 0.18
CA TYR A 36 3.61 -8.44 0.93
C TYR A 36 3.63 -9.52 2.00
N ASP A 37 3.68 -9.12 3.27
CA ASP A 37 3.55 -10.04 4.40
C ASP A 37 2.11 -10.56 4.54
N SER A 38 1.13 -9.74 4.14
CA SER A 38 -0.29 -10.07 4.01
C SER A 38 -0.98 -9.15 2.97
N GLU A 39 -2.21 -9.47 2.58
CA GLU A 39 -3.05 -8.65 1.68
C GLU A 39 -4.36 -8.23 2.35
N ASP A 40 -4.31 -7.98 3.65
CA ASP A 40 -5.47 -7.63 4.49
C ASP A 40 -5.29 -6.29 5.23
N ASN A 41 -4.32 -5.46 4.83
CA ASN A 41 -4.11 -4.16 5.46
C ASN A 41 -5.35 -3.26 5.30
N PRO A 42 -5.91 -2.72 6.40
CA PRO A 42 -7.17 -2.00 6.36
C PRO A 42 -7.13 -0.70 5.54
N ASP A 43 -5.99 0.00 5.50
CA ASP A 43 -5.85 1.20 4.67
C ASP A 43 -5.91 0.83 3.18
N VAL A 44 -5.15 -0.20 2.78
CA VAL A 44 -5.12 -0.65 1.38
C VAL A 44 -6.50 -1.15 0.96
N LEU A 45 -7.18 -1.93 1.79
CA LEU A 45 -8.55 -2.40 1.54
C LEU A 45 -9.54 -1.23 1.46
N THR A 46 -9.35 -0.19 2.27
CA THR A 46 -10.18 1.01 2.19
C THR A 46 -10.00 1.72 0.85
N LEU A 47 -8.76 1.89 0.38
CA LEU A 47 -8.47 2.47 -0.94
C LEU A 47 -9.06 1.63 -2.07
N LEU A 48 -8.90 0.30 -2.00
CA LEU A 48 -9.45 -0.68 -2.95
C LEU A 48 -10.98 -0.58 -3.05
N ASN A 49 -11.66 -0.52 -1.91
CA ASN A 49 -13.12 -0.46 -1.85
C ASN A 49 -13.69 0.95 -2.14
N SER A 50 -12.84 1.98 -2.18
CA SER A 50 -13.25 3.38 -2.38
C SER A 50 -13.13 3.85 -3.83
N THR A 51 -12.64 3.00 -4.74
CA THR A 51 -12.49 3.30 -6.16
C THR A 51 -13.47 2.52 -7.03
N ASN A 52 -13.95 3.16 -8.09
CA ASN A 52 -14.72 2.52 -9.16
C ASN A 52 -13.80 1.84 -10.20
N GLU A 53 -12.50 2.12 -10.15
CA GLU A 53 -11.51 1.54 -11.05
C GLU A 53 -11.20 0.10 -10.64
N LYS A 54 -11.00 -0.78 -11.63
CA LYS A 54 -10.62 -2.17 -11.38
C LYS A 54 -9.11 -2.27 -11.14
N VAL A 55 -8.72 -2.32 -9.88
CA VAL A 55 -7.34 -2.52 -9.42
C VAL A 55 -7.25 -3.68 -8.43
N SER A 56 -6.06 -4.23 -8.27
CA SER A 56 -5.71 -5.24 -7.27
C SER A 56 -4.96 -4.63 -6.10
N TYR A 57 -4.83 -5.39 -5.01
CA TYR A 57 -4.09 -4.98 -3.82
C TYR A 57 -2.64 -4.58 -4.17
N GLN A 58 -1.96 -5.39 -4.97
CA GLN A 58 -0.55 -5.21 -5.36
C GLN A 58 -0.35 -4.05 -6.35
N GLU A 59 -1.38 -3.66 -7.09
CA GLU A 59 -1.30 -2.49 -7.97
C GLU A 59 -1.33 -1.19 -7.19
N ILE A 60 -2.07 -1.15 -6.06
CA ILE A 60 -2.22 0.06 -5.23
C ILE A 60 -1.35 0.05 -3.97
N ASN A 61 -0.50 -0.96 -3.80
CA ASN A 61 0.41 -1.08 -2.67
C ASN A 61 1.76 -1.63 -3.12
N SER A 62 2.87 -1.02 -2.69
CA SER A 62 4.19 -1.54 -3.04
C SER A 62 4.75 -2.53 -2.03
N TYR A 63 4.44 -2.33 -0.74
CA TYR A 63 4.89 -3.22 0.32
C TYR A 63 3.86 -3.29 1.45
N THR A 64 3.71 -4.47 2.03
CA THR A 64 2.95 -4.68 3.27
C THR A 64 3.83 -5.33 4.33
N PHE A 65 3.83 -4.73 5.52
CA PHE A 65 4.58 -5.16 6.70
C PHE A 65 3.63 -5.47 7.85
N ASN A 66 3.87 -6.60 8.51
CA ASN A 66 3.13 -6.96 9.74
C ASN A 66 3.61 -6.23 11.00
N HIS A 67 4.59 -5.34 10.86
CA HIS A 67 5.13 -4.49 11.92
C HIS A 67 4.69 -3.04 11.75
N THR A 68 4.60 -2.30 12.86
CA THR A 68 4.16 -0.90 12.88
C THR A 68 5.25 0.05 12.38
N MET A 69 6.52 -0.31 12.59
CA MET A 69 7.69 0.51 12.23
C MET A 69 8.77 -0.29 11.50
N PRO A 70 8.48 -0.84 10.30
CA PRO A 70 9.44 -1.66 9.55
C PRO A 70 10.72 -0.88 9.18
N MET A 71 10.61 0.45 9.06
CA MET A 71 11.76 1.33 8.78
C MET A 71 12.82 1.34 9.89
N LEU A 72 12.45 0.94 11.11
CA LEU A 72 13.34 0.85 12.26
C LEU A 72 13.87 -0.58 12.48
N SER A 73 13.46 -1.53 11.65
CA SER A 73 13.86 -2.94 11.70
C SER A 73 14.70 -3.33 10.47
N ALA A 74 15.23 -4.55 10.47
CA ALA A 74 15.95 -5.08 9.31
C ALA A 74 15.05 -5.22 8.07
N GLU A 75 13.73 -5.20 8.23
CA GLU A 75 12.75 -5.29 7.15
C GLU A 75 12.72 -4.02 6.29
N GLY A 76 13.09 -2.86 6.86
CA GLY A 76 13.22 -1.61 6.12
C GLY A 76 14.20 -1.72 4.94
N ASN A 77 15.16 -2.65 4.98
CA ASN A 77 16.07 -2.92 3.87
C ASN A 77 15.37 -3.51 2.63
N ARG A 78 14.12 -4.00 2.77
CA ARG A 78 13.30 -4.48 1.63
C ARG A 78 12.76 -3.34 0.78
N VAL A 79 12.70 -2.13 1.33
CA VAL A 79 12.06 -0.98 0.69
C VAL A 79 12.97 -0.43 -0.41
N ASP A 80 12.59 -0.70 -1.66
CA ASP A 80 13.22 -0.12 -2.83
C ASP A 80 12.42 1.10 -3.31
N ILE A 81 13.02 2.28 -3.19
CA ILE A 81 12.43 3.53 -3.68
C ILE A 81 12.22 3.49 -5.20
N ALA A 82 13.06 2.79 -5.95
CA ALA A 82 12.88 2.64 -7.39
C ALA A 82 11.62 1.83 -7.73
N LYS A 83 11.27 0.82 -6.92
CA LYS A 83 9.99 0.11 -7.04
C LYS A 83 8.81 1.03 -6.76
N ILE A 84 8.82 1.77 -5.65
CA ILE A 84 7.76 2.73 -5.31
C ILE A 84 7.54 3.74 -6.45
N ASN A 85 8.62 4.31 -6.98
CA ASN A 85 8.55 5.25 -8.10
C ASN A 85 7.98 4.61 -9.36
N ARG A 86 8.36 3.36 -9.67
CA ARG A 86 7.84 2.61 -10.82
C ARG A 86 6.35 2.32 -10.67
N ASP A 87 5.93 1.85 -9.50
CA ASP A 87 4.53 1.51 -9.21
C ASP A 87 3.66 2.78 -9.28
N LEU A 88 4.11 3.90 -8.68
CA LEU A 88 3.43 5.19 -8.80
C LEU A 88 3.36 5.69 -10.25
N THR A 89 4.45 5.57 -11.01
CA THR A 89 4.49 5.97 -12.42
C THR A 89 3.51 5.13 -13.25
N HIS A 90 3.40 3.84 -12.97
CA HIS A 90 2.43 2.95 -13.61
C HIS A 90 1.00 3.42 -13.34
N LEU A 91 0.62 3.71 -12.09
CA LEU A 91 -0.71 4.23 -11.78
C LEU A 91 -0.96 5.60 -12.45
N ALA A 92 0.02 6.50 -12.39
CA ALA A 92 -0.07 7.84 -12.99
C ALA A 92 -0.16 7.82 -14.52
N SER A 93 0.29 6.75 -15.18
CA SER A 93 0.14 6.60 -16.63
C SER A 93 -1.23 6.03 -17.05
N HIS A 94 -1.97 5.40 -16.14
CA HIS A 94 -3.26 4.76 -16.43
C HIS A 94 -4.46 5.55 -15.92
N TYR A 95 -4.29 6.34 -14.86
CA TYR A 95 -5.36 7.11 -14.23
C TYR A 95 -5.08 8.61 -14.27
N GLN A 96 -6.14 9.41 -14.29
CA GLN A 96 -6.01 10.87 -14.30
C GLN A 96 -5.46 11.42 -12.99
N THR A 97 -5.71 10.74 -11.88
CA THR A 97 -5.25 11.15 -10.55
C THR A 97 -4.88 9.93 -9.71
N VAL A 98 -3.82 10.07 -8.91
CA VAL A 98 -3.44 9.10 -7.90
C VAL A 98 -3.43 9.81 -6.55
N LEU A 99 -4.28 9.35 -5.62
CA LEU A 99 -4.24 9.80 -4.23
C LEU A 99 -3.17 8.99 -3.50
N VAL A 100 -2.03 9.61 -3.19
CA VAL A 100 -0.97 8.96 -2.42
C VAL A 100 -1.23 9.15 -0.93
N GLU A 101 -1.34 8.05 -0.21
CA GLU A 101 -1.50 8.05 1.25
C GLU A 101 -0.15 7.84 1.95
N GLY A 102 -0.02 8.42 3.14
CA GLY A 102 1.20 8.33 3.93
C GLY A 102 1.44 6.91 4.46
N SER A 103 2.62 6.67 5.02
CA SER A 103 2.98 5.34 5.54
C SER A 103 2.37 5.00 6.90
N PHE A 104 1.80 6.00 7.60
CA PHE A 104 1.29 5.86 8.97
C PHE A 104 -0.23 5.73 9.06
N GLY A 105 -0.93 5.69 7.91
CA GLY A 105 -2.35 5.38 7.86
C GLY A 105 -3.26 6.49 8.32
N TRP A 106 -4.56 6.18 8.33
CA TRP A 106 -5.59 7.04 8.89
C TRP A 106 -5.80 6.66 10.36
N LEU A 107 -5.67 7.65 11.25
CA LEU A 107 -5.91 7.53 12.69
C LEU A 107 -7.34 7.07 13.01
#